data_AF-A0A3M1HDG6-F1
#
_entry.id   AF-A0A3M1HDG6-F1
#
_cell.length_a   1.000
_cell.length_b   1.000
_cell.length_c   1.000
_cell.angle_alpha   90.00
_cell.angle_beta   90.00
_cell.angle_gamma   90.00
#
_symmetry.space_group_name_H-M   'P 1'
#
loop_
_entity.id
_entity.type
_entity.pdbx_description
1 polymer ?
#
loop_
_entity_poly.entity_id
_entity_poly.type
_entity_poly.pdbx_seq_one_letter_code
_entity_poly.pdbx_strand_id
1 'polypeptide(L)'
;MGSGLAFLLGVEAKIAFVKLALATLIPSFVFITLWRIMVKRYLVSHGVLIAMLGSLVVTISLLTAQFFTGEMLSKESLAITLPLVLIVTFYGALLLSNNTKHALLTSLVISSFFSVALLGRSGISYRELSYDFILASMFVAGVGFLGLQIVNAPLKKQYGISIMNVASSFFSNWFYESKGFEEIIDKIGKKTLTLIGGLRVGNGKEKALITIPYFHFGPFGNVGSSRFPSYLAKKVENSMTIHGTATHDFNLTSKSEVKKAINAIMEGKGKKSSLFSYSEARYGKAKASLLSFGDSCICLLSRAPETTEDIAFSAGLVLMESLKSEFKLPLVGDCHNSSAKRITRFTTQSNEFWEYYNAVKKLKKREEKELIFGFAKKELDNNTIDKGGVSVA
;
A
#
# COMPACT_ATOMS: atom_id res chain seq x y z
N MET A 1 -18.05 -38.22 5.05
CA MET A 1 -17.10 -37.37 4.28
C MET A 1 -17.08 -37.67 2.77
N GLY A 2 -17.21 -38.91 2.30
CA GLY A 2 -17.18 -39.24 0.85
C GLY A 2 -18.36 -38.71 -0.01
N SER A 3 -19.55 -38.54 0.57
CA SER A 3 -20.75 -38.09 -0.16
C SER A 3 -20.76 -36.57 -0.45
N GLY A 4 -20.26 -35.74 0.47
CA GLY A 4 -20.24 -34.28 0.31
C GLY A 4 -19.23 -33.80 -0.74
N LEU A 5 -18.08 -34.48 -0.86
CA LEU A 5 -17.06 -34.15 -1.87
C LEU A 5 -17.51 -34.55 -3.29
N ALA A 6 -18.19 -35.69 -3.42
CA ALA A 6 -18.77 -36.14 -4.69
C ALA A 6 -19.88 -35.19 -5.19
N PHE A 7 -20.69 -34.65 -4.27
CA PHE A 7 -21.69 -33.64 -4.60
C PHE A 7 -21.07 -32.35 -5.14
N LEU A 8 -20.07 -31.77 -4.46
CA LEU A 8 -19.42 -30.52 -4.90
C LEU A 8 -18.74 -30.63 -6.29
N LEU A 9 -18.30 -31.82 -6.68
CA LEU A 9 -17.67 -32.09 -7.98
C LEU A 9 -18.69 -32.49 -9.08
N GLY A 10 -19.94 -32.80 -8.71
CA GLY A 10 -21.00 -33.22 -9.61
C GLY A 10 -21.58 -32.07 -10.45
N VAL A 11 -22.02 -32.41 -11.67
CA VAL A 11 -22.66 -31.46 -12.61
C VAL A 11 -23.92 -30.85 -12.02
N GLU A 12 -24.68 -31.61 -11.23
CA GLU A 12 -25.92 -31.16 -10.58
C GLU A 12 -25.67 -30.08 -9.52
N ALA A 13 -24.61 -30.19 -8.71
CA ALA A 13 -24.24 -29.16 -7.75
C ALA A 13 -23.76 -27.87 -8.43
N LYS A 14 -23.04 -27.99 -9.56
CA LYS A 14 -22.65 -26.82 -10.38
C LYS A 14 -23.88 -26.12 -10.97
N ILE A 15 -24.87 -26.87 -11.44
CA ILE A 15 -26.14 -26.32 -11.95
C ILE A 15 -26.96 -25.69 -10.81
N ALA A 16 -27.02 -26.32 -9.64
CA ALA A 16 -27.67 -25.77 -8.45
C ALA A 16 -26.99 -24.48 -7.99
N PHE A 17 -25.65 -24.43 -8.01
CA PHE A 17 -24.86 -23.24 -7.72
C PHE A 17 -25.16 -22.09 -8.67
N VAL A 18 -25.15 -22.33 -9.99
CA VAL A 18 -25.48 -21.30 -10.99
C VAL A 18 -26.91 -20.81 -10.83
N LYS A 19 -27.88 -21.72 -10.62
CA LYS A 19 -29.28 -21.36 -10.38
C LYS A 19 -29.45 -20.54 -9.10
N LEU A 20 -28.73 -20.88 -8.03
CA LEU A 20 -28.78 -20.17 -6.77
C LEU A 20 -28.14 -18.79 -6.88
N ALA A 21 -26.95 -18.69 -7.46
CA ALA A 21 -26.25 -17.44 -7.70
C ALA A 21 -27.08 -16.49 -8.59
N LEU A 22 -27.73 -17.01 -9.63
CA LEU A 22 -28.65 -16.22 -10.46
C LEU A 22 -29.91 -15.79 -9.68
N ALA A 23 -30.48 -16.67 -8.86
CA ALA A 23 -31.64 -16.37 -8.03
C ALA A 23 -31.34 -15.32 -6.95
N THR A 24 -30.10 -15.24 -6.45
CA THR A 24 -29.65 -14.24 -5.47
C THR A 24 -29.20 -12.93 -6.12
N LEU A 25 -28.88 -12.93 -7.42
CA LEU A 25 -28.60 -11.73 -8.21
C LEU A 25 -29.87 -10.96 -8.63
N ILE A 26 -31.01 -11.63 -8.78
CA ILE A 26 -32.28 -10.96 -9.14
C ILE A 26 -32.75 -9.96 -8.06
N PRO A 27 -32.80 -10.31 -6.75
CA PRO A 27 -33.08 -9.35 -5.69
C PRO A 27 -32.11 -8.17 -5.66
N SER A 28 -30.84 -8.44 -6.01
CA SER A 28 -29.82 -7.39 -6.16
C SER A 28 -30.20 -6.41 -7.28
N PHE A 29 -30.62 -6.90 -8.44
CA PHE A 29 -31.05 -6.08 -9.58
C PHE A 29 -32.34 -5.27 -9.33
N VAL A 30 -33.31 -5.88 -8.63
CA VAL A 30 -34.57 -5.21 -8.23
C VAL A 30 -34.28 -4.11 -7.21
N PHE A 31 -33.45 -4.38 -6.20
CA PHE A 31 -32.97 -3.37 -5.25
C PHE A 31 -32.31 -2.20 -5.99
N ILE A 32 -31.41 -2.48 -6.94
CA ILE A 32 -30.71 -1.43 -7.72
C ILE A 32 -31.70 -0.54 -8.49
N THR A 33 -32.72 -1.13 -9.10
CA THR A 33 -33.69 -0.41 -9.93
C THR A 33 -34.57 0.51 -9.08
N LEU A 34 -35.02 0.03 -7.91
CA LEU A 34 -35.85 0.82 -6.99
C LEU A 34 -35.04 1.87 -6.22
N TRP A 35 -33.82 1.53 -5.79
CA TRP A 35 -32.95 2.44 -5.05
C TRP A 35 -32.46 3.62 -5.91
N ARG A 36 -32.28 3.40 -7.23
CA ARG A 36 -32.00 4.47 -8.22
C ARG A 36 -33.06 5.56 -8.26
N ILE A 37 -34.30 5.20 -7.99
CA ILE A 37 -35.45 6.11 -8.06
C ILE A 37 -35.58 6.90 -6.76
N MET A 38 -35.25 6.29 -5.62
CA MET A 38 -35.51 6.86 -4.29
C MET A 38 -34.34 7.66 -3.70
N VAL A 39 -33.10 7.50 -4.21
CA VAL A 39 -31.89 7.98 -3.54
C VAL A 39 -30.90 8.63 -4.53
N LYS A 40 -30.17 9.67 -4.07
CA LYS A 40 -29.19 10.43 -4.88
C LYS A 40 -28.23 9.51 -5.66
N ARG A 41 -27.94 9.89 -6.91
CA ARG A 41 -27.19 9.13 -7.95
C ARG A 41 -25.85 8.52 -7.49
N TYR A 42 -25.18 9.08 -6.48
CA TYR A 42 -23.89 8.57 -5.97
C TYR A 42 -24.01 7.34 -5.04
N LEU A 43 -25.19 7.08 -4.48
CA LEU A 43 -25.44 5.91 -3.60
C LEU A 43 -25.77 4.63 -4.39
N VAL A 44 -26.01 4.76 -5.69
CA VAL A 44 -26.47 3.69 -6.57
C VAL A 44 -25.33 2.77 -7.02
N SER A 45 -24.18 3.34 -7.43
CA SER A 45 -23.06 2.54 -7.96
C SER A 45 -22.50 1.58 -6.91
N HIS A 46 -22.44 2.04 -5.66
CA HIS A 46 -21.97 1.26 -4.51
C HIS A 46 -22.96 0.16 -4.10
N GLY A 47 -24.27 0.41 -4.23
CA GLY A 47 -25.31 -0.57 -3.91
C GLY A 47 -25.23 -1.86 -4.73
N VAL A 48 -24.83 -1.77 -6.01
CA VAL A 48 -24.64 -2.94 -6.89
C VAL A 48 -23.56 -3.87 -6.33
N LEU A 49 -22.39 -3.30 -6.03
CA LEU A 49 -21.25 -4.06 -5.53
C LEU A 49 -21.58 -4.72 -4.17
N ILE A 50 -22.25 -3.98 -3.28
CA ILE A 50 -22.66 -4.50 -1.96
C ILE A 50 -23.65 -5.66 -2.11
N ALA A 51 -24.62 -5.55 -3.03
CA ALA A 51 -25.59 -6.60 -3.27
C ALA A 51 -24.95 -7.84 -3.93
N MET A 52 -23.98 -7.66 -4.83
CA MET A 52 -23.18 -8.76 -5.40
C MET A 52 -22.35 -9.47 -4.32
N LEU A 53 -21.73 -8.72 -3.40
CA LEU A 53 -21.03 -9.30 -2.26
C LEU A 53 -21.99 -10.08 -1.34
N GLY A 54 -23.18 -9.53 -1.08
CA GLY A 54 -24.24 -10.23 -0.35
C GLY A 54 -24.63 -11.54 -1.03
N SER A 55 -24.84 -11.53 -2.35
CA SER A 55 -25.17 -12.72 -3.15
C SER A 55 -24.07 -13.80 -3.08
N LEU A 56 -22.79 -13.40 -3.15
CA LEU A 56 -21.66 -14.31 -2.99
C LEU A 56 -21.67 -14.99 -1.61
N VAL A 57 -21.91 -14.22 -0.54
CA VAL A 57 -21.97 -14.73 0.83
C VAL A 57 -23.15 -15.68 1.02
N VAL A 58 -24.34 -15.32 0.51
CA VAL A 58 -25.50 -16.24 0.51
C VAL A 58 -25.11 -17.55 -0.14
N THR A 59 -24.52 -17.49 -1.34
CA THR A 59 -24.20 -18.69 -2.12
C THR A 59 -23.20 -19.57 -1.39
N ILE A 60 -22.11 -19.00 -0.85
CA ILE A 60 -21.11 -19.75 -0.09
C ILE A 60 -21.72 -20.34 1.19
N SER A 61 -22.51 -19.56 1.92
CA SER A 61 -23.15 -20.00 3.18
C SER A 61 -24.10 -21.17 2.94
N LEU A 62 -24.95 -21.09 1.93
CA LEU A 62 -25.91 -22.15 1.60
C LEU A 62 -25.24 -23.40 1.04
N LEU A 63 -24.18 -23.27 0.23
CA LEU A 63 -23.37 -24.41 -0.20
C LEU A 63 -22.69 -25.11 0.99
N THR A 64 -22.19 -24.31 1.93
CA THR A 64 -21.57 -24.83 3.15
C THR A 64 -22.61 -25.60 3.97
N ALA A 65 -23.82 -25.05 4.13
CA ALA A 65 -24.92 -25.75 4.78
C ALA A 65 -25.25 -27.07 4.06
N GLN A 66 -25.47 -27.05 2.74
CA GLN A 66 -25.72 -28.26 1.94
C GLN A 66 -24.62 -29.32 2.12
N PHE A 67 -23.35 -28.91 2.22
CA PHE A 67 -22.23 -29.83 2.43
C PHE A 67 -22.26 -30.51 3.81
N PHE A 68 -22.64 -29.78 4.87
CA PHE A 68 -22.63 -30.30 6.25
C PHE A 68 -23.94 -30.97 6.67
N THR A 69 -25.09 -30.44 6.25
CA THR A 69 -26.41 -30.91 6.66
C THR A 69 -27.12 -31.75 5.61
N GLY A 70 -26.66 -31.71 4.35
CA GLY A 70 -27.37 -32.33 3.22
C GLY A 70 -28.57 -31.52 2.72
N GLU A 71 -28.90 -30.40 3.38
CA GLU A 71 -30.02 -29.53 3.03
C GLU A 71 -29.56 -28.08 2.86
N MET A 72 -29.84 -27.51 1.68
CA MET A 72 -29.39 -26.17 1.32
C MET A 72 -30.25 -25.09 2.00
N LEU A 73 -31.58 -25.28 2.01
CA LEU A 73 -32.56 -24.31 2.50
C LEU A 73 -33.32 -24.92 3.69
N SER A 74 -32.68 -24.95 4.86
CA SER A 74 -33.27 -25.34 6.14
C SER A 74 -33.42 -24.14 7.07
N LYS A 75 -34.13 -24.28 8.19
CA LYS A 75 -34.25 -23.21 9.19
C LYS A 75 -32.89 -22.83 9.77
N GLU A 76 -32.05 -23.83 10.01
CA GLU A 76 -30.69 -23.69 10.55
C GLU A 76 -29.77 -22.98 9.55
N SER A 77 -29.85 -23.35 8.26
CA SER A 77 -29.03 -22.70 7.23
C SER A 77 -29.40 -21.23 7.04
N LEU A 78 -30.69 -20.90 7.13
CA LEU A 78 -31.18 -19.53 7.04
C LEU A 78 -30.84 -18.71 8.31
N ALA A 79 -30.88 -19.32 9.50
CA ALA A 79 -30.51 -18.66 10.76
C ALA A 79 -29.06 -18.16 10.78
N ILE A 80 -28.18 -18.82 10.02
CA ILE A 80 -26.78 -18.41 9.84
C ILE A 80 -26.63 -17.48 8.63
N THR A 81 -27.29 -17.79 7.51
CA THR A 81 -27.10 -17.08 6.25
C THR A 81 -27.61 -15.64 6.31
N LEU A 82 -28.82 -15.40 6.84
CA LEU A 82 -29.41 -14.05 6.88
C LEU A 82 -28.60 -13.04 7.69
N PRO A 83 -28.16 -13.32 8.94
CA PRO A 83 -27.30 -12.39 9.68
C PRO A 83 -25.92 -12.21 9.03
N LEU A 84 -25.35 -13.24 8.39
CA LEU A 84 -24.08 -13.09 7.64
C LEU A 84 -24.23 -12.12 6.47
N VAL A 85 -25.34 -12.17 5.74
CA VAL A 85 -25.63 -11.20 4.69
C VAL A 85 -25.75 -9.79 5.26
N LEU A 86 -26.45 -9.62 6.38
CA LEU A 86 -26.56 -8.32 7.05
C LEU A 86 -25.19 -7.78 7.45
N ILE A 87 -24.36 -8.60 8.07
CA ILE A 87 -22.98 -8.27 8.48
C ILE A 87 -22.15 -7.82 7.26
N VAL A 88 -22.09 -8.63 6.21
CA VAL A 88 -21.23 -8.33 5.05
C VAL A 88 -21.76 -7.14 4.26
N THR A 89 -23.07 -7.02 4.08
CA THR A 89 -23.64 -5.86 3.40
C THR A 89 -23.48 -4.58 4.22
N PHE A 90 -23.55 -4.65 5.55
CA PHE A 90 -23.24 -3.54 6.45
C PHE A 90 -21.78 -3.12 6.32
N TYR A 91 -20.82 -4.06 6.36
CA TYR A 91 -19.40 -3.72 6.23
C TYR A 91 -19.04 -3.21 4.84
N GLY A 92 -19.58 -3.82 3.78
CA GLY A 92 -19.42 -3.32 2.42
C GLY A 92 -19.97 -1.90 2.28
N ALA A 93 -21.17 -1.64 2.82
CA ALA A 93 -21.75 -0.32 2.81
C ALA A 93 -20.97 0.69 3.66
N LEU A 94 -20.42 0.27 4.80
CA LEU A 94 -19.59 1.11 5.67
C LEU A 94 -18.25 1.46 5.00
N LEU A 95 -17.63 0.50 4.31
CA LEU A 95 -16.41 0.70 3.55
C LEU A 95 -16.61 1.72 2.41
N LEU A 96 -17.74 1.66 1.71
CA LEU A 96 -17.99 2.51 0.55
C LEU A 96 -18.55 3.89 0.92
N SER A 97 -19.38 3.98 1.97
CA SER A 97 -20.01 5.24 2.37
C SER A 97 -19.25 6.01 3.46
N ASN A 98 -18.37 5.32 4.20
CA ASN A 98 -17.73 5.83 5.42
C ASN A 98 -18.74 6.45 6.41
N ASN A 99 -20.00 6.00 6.41
CA ASN A 99 -21.09 6.58 7.18
C ASN A 99 -21.99 5.48 7.76
N THR A 100 -22.00 5.34 9.08
CA THR A 100 -22.72 4.27 9.77
C THR A 100 -24.23 4.29 9.53
N LYS A 101 -24.86 5.47 9.43
CA LYS A 101 -26.31 5.57 9.20
C LYS A 101 -26.68 5.09 7.80
N HIS A 102 -25.89 5.49 6.80
CA HIS A 102 -26.10 5.05 5.42
C HIS A 102 -25.81 3.56 5.30
N ALA A 103 -24.73 3.07 5.91
CA ALA A 103 -24.39 1.65 5.92
C ALA A 103 -25.50 0.79 6.52
N LEU A 104 -26.05 1.21 7.67
CA LEU A 104 -27.15 0.53 8.32
C LEU A 104 -28.39 0.49 7.42
N LEU A 105 -28.83 1.64 6.90
CA LEU A 105 -30.00 1.71 6.03
C LEU A 105 -29.83 0.83 4.78
N THR A 106 -28.70 0.94 4.09
CA THR A 106 -28.41 0.14 2.89
C THR A 106 -28.39 -1.35 3.21
N SER A 107 -27.73 -1.76 4.29
CA SER A 107 -27.64 -3.17 4.67
C SER A 107 -28.98 -3.77 5.08
N LEU A 108 -29.83 -3.02 5.80
CA LEU A 108 -31.17 -3.47 6.20
C LEU A 108 -32.06 -3.68 4.98
N VAL A 109 -32.05 -2.74 4.03
CA VAL A 109 -32.86 -2.86 2.82
C VAL A 109 -32.38 -4.04 1.99
N ILE A 110 -31.08 -4.15 1.68
CA ILE A 110 -30.53 -5.27 0.92
C ILE A 110 -30.85 -6.60 1.60
N SER A 111 -30.63 -6.69 2.92
CA SER A 111 -30.89 -7.91 3.68
C SER A 111 -32.37 -8.28 3.69
N SER A 112 -33.30 -7.32 3.73
CA SER A 112 -34.73 -7.63 3.64
C SER A 112 -35.11 -8.28 2.30
N PHE A 113 -34.50 -7.84 1.19
CA PHE A 113 -34.71 -8.44 -0.12
C PHE A 113 -34.19 -9.89 -0.16
N PHE A 114 -33.01 -10.15 0.43
CA PHE A 114 -32.49 -11.51 0.57
C PHE A 114 -33.37 -12.38 1.46
N SER A 115 -33.84 -11.86 2.60
CA SER A 115 -34.75 -12.59 3.49
C SER A 115 -36.04 -13.00 2.79
N VAL A 116 -36.70 -12.07 2.07
CA VAL A 116 -37.94 -12.37 1.32
C VAL A 116 -37.68 -13.42 0.24
N ALA A 117 -36.59 -13.28 -0.52
CA ALA A 117 -36.26 -14.21 -1.60
C ALA A 117 -35.95 -15.63 -1.08
N LEU A 118 -35.18 -15.74 0.00
CA LEU A 118 -34.77 -17.03 0.57
C LEU A 118 -35.92 -17.71 1.30
N LEU A 119 -36.71 -16.98 2.09
CA LEU A 119 -37.90 -17.53 2.75
C LEU A 119 -38.94 -17.99 1.72
N GLY A 120 -39.24 -17.15 0.73
CA GLY A 120 -40.17 -17.51 -0.36
C GLY A 120 -39.74 -18.75 -1.13
N ARG A 121 -38.43 -18.97 -1.32
CA ARG A 121 -37.90 -20.17 -1.98
C ARG A 121 -37.89 -21.41 -1.08
N SER A 122 -37.67 -21.23 0.21
CA SER A 122 -37.69 -22.33 1.20
C SER A 122 -39.10 -22.84 1.50
N GLY A 123 -40.13 -22.05 1.22
CA GLY A 123 -41.51 -22.34 1.63
C GLY A 123 -41.78 -22.13 3.13
N ILE A 124 -40.76 -21.73 3.90
CA ILE A 124 -40.87 -21.46 5.33
C ILE A 124 -41.64 -20.15 5.55
N SER A 125 -42.79 -20.25 6.22
CA SER A 125 -43.56 -19.07 6.61
C SER A 125 -42.84 -18.29 7.72
N TYR A 126 -42.96 -16.95 7.73
CA TYR A 126 -42.44 -16.13 8.82
C TYR A 126 -43.03 -16.50 10.19
N ARG A 127 -44.22 -17.11 10.21
CA ARG A 127 -44.88 -17.60 11.43
C ARG A 127 -44.27 -18.88 11.98
N GLU A 128 -43.47 -19.58 11.17
CA GLU A 128 -42.80 -20.84 11.52
C GLU A 128 -41.37 -20.62 12.01
N LEU A 129 -40.92 -19.36 12.08
CA LEU A 129 -39.63 -19.00 12.66
C LEU A 129 -39.71 -19.15 14.18
N SER A 130 -38.97 -20.14 14.69
CA SER A 130 -38.91 -20.42 16.13
C SER A 130 -38.14 -19.36 16.90
N TYR A 131 -38.29 -19.35 18.23
CA TYR A 131 -37.48 -18.52 19.11
C TYR A 131 -35.97 -18.83 18.94
N ASP A 132 -35.62 -20.10 18.78
CA ASP A 132 -34.23 -20.54 18.58
C ASP A 132 -33.62 -19.96 17.30
N PHE A 133 -34.41 -19.85 16.22
CA PHE A 133 -33.97 -19.21 14.98
C PHE A 133 -33.58 -17.74 15.20
N ILE A 134 -34.40 -17.01 15.97
CA ILE A 134 -34.17 -15.59 16.27
C ILE A 134 -32.92 -15.44 17.14
N LEU A 135 -32.79 -16.26 18.19
CA LEU A 135 -31.62 -16.25 19.07
C LEU A 135 -30.33 -16.57 18.32
N ALA A 136 -30.33 -17.61 17.48
CA ALA A 136 -29.18 -17.95 16.65
C ALA A 136 -28.80 -16.80 15.72
N SER A 137 -29.80 -16.17 15.08
CA SER A 137 -29.58 -15.02 14.19
C SER A 137 -28.98 -13.83 14.92
N MET A 138 -29.50 -13.50 16.11
CA MET A 138 -28.99 -12.43 16.96
C MET A 138 -27.57 -12.72 17.46
N PHE A 139 -27.29 -13.98 17.81
CA PHE A 139 -25.96 -14.41 18.24
C PHE A 139 -24.94 -14.21 17.11
N VAL A 140 -25.23 -14.70 15.90
CA VAL A 140 -24.33 -14.52 14.73
C VAL A 140 -24.12 -13.04 14.43
N ALA A 141 -25.19 -12.24 14.41
CA ALA A 141 -25.12 -10.79 14.21
C ALA A 141 -24.26 -10.10 15.27
N GLY A 142 -24.46 -10.46 16.55
CA GLY A 142 -23.72 -9.94 17.69
C GLY A 142 -22.24 -10.26 17.64
N VAL A 143 -21.89 -11.51 17.31
CA VAL A 143 -20.49 -11.95 17.12
C VAL A 143 -19.83 -11.17 15.98
N GLY A 144 -20.51 -11.00 14.85
CA GLY A 144 -20.00 -10.20 13.73
C GLY A 144 -19.72 -8.75 14.13
N PHE A 145 -20.69 -8.12 14.80
CA PHE A 145 -20.54 -6.74 15.30
C PHE A 145 -19.38 -6.60 16.30
N LEU A 146 -19.27 -7.53 17.26
CA LEU A 146 -18.19 -7.55 18.25
C LEU A 146 -16.83 -7.74 17.57
N GLY A 147 -16.75 -8.60 16.55
CA GLY A 147 -15.55 -8.81 15.75
C GLY A 147 -14.99 -7.51 15.18
N LEU A 148 -15.84 -6.62 14.65
CA LEU A 148 -15.40 -5.29 14.21
C LEU A 148 -14.88 -4.46 15.37
N GLN A 149 -15.57 -4.43 16.51
CA GLN A 149 -15.10 -3.63 17.65
C GLN A 149 -13.72 -4.09 18.10
N ILE A 150 -13.46 -5.40 18.10
CA ILE A 150 -12.15 -5.98 18.42
C ILE A 150 -11.10 -5.56 17.39
N VAL A 151 -11.37 -5.71 16.08
CA VAL A 151 -10.43 -5.34 15.02
C VAL A 151 -10.17 -3.83 14.99
N ASN A 152 -11.19 -3.03 15.28
CA ASN A 152 -11.11 -1.57 15.27
C ASN A 152 -10.45 -0.99 16.53
N ALA A 153 -10.48 -1.72 17.65
CA ALA A 153 -10.04 -1.22 18.95
C ALA A 153 -8.58 -0.73 18.98
N PRO A 154 -7.57 -1.44 18.43
CA PRO A 154 -6.18 -0.99 18.51
C PRO A 154 -5.97 0.36 17.83
N LEU A 155 -6.44 0.50 16.59
CA LEU A 155 -6.26 1.72 15.80
C LEU A 155 -7.08 2.89 16.36
N LYS A 156 -8.30 2.60 16.81
CA LYS A 156 -9.18 3.61 17.42
C LYS A 156 -8.63 4.10 18.76
N LYS A 157 -8.11 3.21 19.60
CA LYS A 157 -7.51 3.56 20.90
C LYS A 157 -6.22 4.35 20.75
N GLN A 158 -5.36 3.98 19.80
CA GLN A 158 -4.05 4.60 19.65
C GLN A 158 -4.07 5.91 18.87
N TYR A 159 -4.90 6.01 17.82
CA TYR A 159 -4.88 7.14 16.88
C TYR A 159 -6.24 7.85 16.72
N GLY A 160 -7.31 7.33 17.32
CA GLY A 160 -8.67 7.84 17.11
C GLY A 160 -9.13 7.68 15.66
N ILE A 161 -8.66 6.63 14.97
CA ILE A 161 -8.97 6.35 13.56
C ILE A 161 -9.67 5.00 13.47
N SER A 162 -10.74 4.93 12.68
CA SER A 162 -11.46 3.69 12.40
C SER A 162 -10.78 2.93 11.26
N ILE A 163 -10.64 1.61 11.41
CA ILE A 163 -10.07 0.73 10.36
C ILE A 163 -10.86 0.81 9.05
N MET A 164 -12.18 1.03 9.14
CA MET A 164 -13.04 1.21 7.97
C MET A 164 -12.75 2.53 7.26
N ASN A 165 -12.41 3.59 8.00
CA ASN A 165 -12.02 4.86 7.41
C ASN A 165 -10.68 4.73 6.67
N VAL A 166 -9.72 3.96 7.23
CA VAL A 166 -8.45 3.64 6.57
C VAL A 166 -8.69 2.89 5.27
N ALA A 167 -9.45 1.79 5.31
CA ALA A 167 -9.74 0.98 4.14
C ALA A 167 -10.52 1.77 3.07
N SER A 168 -11.55 2.52 3.46
CA SER A 168 -12.34 3.37 2.56
C SER A 168 -11.47 4.42 1.86
N SER A 169 -10.62 5.09 2.63
CA SER A 169 -9.70 6.11 2.12
C SER A 169 -8.63 5.51 1.23
N PHE A 170 -8.10 4.33 1.58
CA PHE A 170 -7.16 3.57 0.75
C PHE A 170 -7.73 3.30 -0.63
N PHE A 171 -8.92 2.68 -0.72
CA PHE A 171 -9.54 2.39 -2.03
C PHE A 171 -9.88 3.65 -2.79
N SER A 172 -10.34 4.70 -2.09
CA SER A 172 -10.61 6.00 -2.71
C SER A 172 -9.34 6.63 -3.28
N ASN A 173 -8.19 6.49 -2.61
CA ASN A 173 -6.89 6.90 -3.14
C ASN A 173 -6.43 6.00 -4.30
N TRP A 174 -6.57 4.69 -4.18
CA TRP A 174 -6.13 3.72 -5.19
C TRP A 174 -6.86 3.88 -6.53
N PHE A 175 -8.18 4.08 -6.50
CA PHE A 175 -8.99 4.19 -7.72
C PHE A 175 -9.15 5.64 -8.21
N TYR A 176 -9.14 6.63 -7.31
CA TYR A 176 -9.48 8.01 -7.65
C TYR A 176 -8.41 9.04 -7.25
N GLU A 177 -7.23 8.59 -6.81
CA GLU A 177 -6.14 9.46 -6.36
C GLU A 177 -6.55 10.45 -5.23
N SER A 178 -7.61 10.13 -4.48
CA SER A 178 -8.17 10.99 -3.43
C SER A 178 -7.17 11.27 -2.29
N LYS A 179 -7.27 12.43 -1.65
CA LYS A 179 -6.33 12.87 -0.59
C LYS A 179 -6.59 12.28 0.80
N GLY A 180 -7.77 11.74 1.07
CA GLY A 180 -8.18 11.36 2.44
C GLY A 180 -7.26 10.32 3.10
N PHE A 181 -6.65 9.43 2.31
CA PHE A 181 -5.70 8.45 2.85
C PHE A 181 -4.37 9.08 3.30
N GLU A 182 -3.95 10.13 2.61
CA GLU A 182 -2.74 10.90 2.93
C GLU A 182 -2.89 11.59 4.29
N GLU A 183 -4.06 12.16 4.58
CA GLU A 183 -4.37 12.79 5.88
C GLU A 183 -4.34 11.77 7.03
N ILE A 184 -4.80 10.55 6.79
CA ILE A 184 -4.72 9.46 7.77
C ILE A 184 -3.26 9.08 8.04
N ILE A 185 -2.45 8.92 7.00
CA ILE A 185 -1.02 8.59 7.13
C ILE A 185 -0.27 9.73 7.85
N ASP A 186 -0.57 10.99 7.52
CA ASP A 186 0.03 12.14 8.17
C ASP A 186 -0.29 12.21 9.66
N LYS A 187 -1.54 11.89 10.04
CA LYS A 187 -1.99 11.83 11.44
C LYS A 187 -1.30 10.74 12.27
N ILE A 188 -1.02 9.57 11.67
CA ILE A 188 -0.29 8.48 12.36
C ILE A 188 1.23 8.66 12.29
N GLY A 189 1.70 9.53 11.38
CA GLY A 189 3.10 9.83 11.16
C GLY A 189 3.76 10.46 12.38
N LYS A 190 5.09 10.35 12.43
CA LYS A 190 5.91 10.99 13.47
C LYS A 190 6.80 12.03 12.83
N LYS A 191 6.90 13.20 13.47
CA LYS A 191 7.89 14.21 13.11
C LYS A 191 9.28 13.66 13.40
N THR A 192 10.14 13.68 12.40
CA THR A 192 11.53 13.27 12.50
C THR A 192 12.41 14.22 11.69
N LEU A 193 13.71 14.21 11.97
CA LEU A 193 14.70 14.91 11.17
C LEU A 193 15.27 13.94 10.14
N THR A 194 15.42 14.41 8.91
CA THR A 194 16.11 13.70 7.85
C THR A 194 17.06 14.66 7.14
N LEU A 195 17.89 14.10 6.26
CA LEU A 195 18.87 14.81 5.47
C LEU A 195 18.47 14.77 4.00
N ILE A 196 18.90 15.78 3.25
CA ILE A 196 18.89 15.73 1.80
C ILE A 196 20.23 16.29 1.34
N GLY A 197 20.98 15.47 0.60
CA GLY A 197 22.24 15.87 0.00
C GLY A 197 22.16 15.82 -1.52
N GLY A 198 23.18 16.33 -2.20
CA GLY A 198 23.23 16.24 -3.65
C GLY A 198 24.41 16.98 -4.27
N LEU A 199 24.46 16.89 -5.60
CA LEU A 199 25.40 17.60 -6.45
C LEU A 199 24.62 18.43 -7.47
N ARG A 200 24.97 19.71 -7.59
CA ARG A 200 24.54 20.56 -8.70
C ARG A 200 25.68 20.67 -9.69
N VAL A 201 25.38 20.39 -10.96
CA VAL A 201 26.36 20.48 -12.05
C VAL A 201 25.97 21.61 -12.98
N GLY A 202 26.92 22.46 -13.33
CA GLY A 202 26.67 23.61 -14.20
C GLY A 202 27.94 24.41 -14.52
N ASN A 203 27.86 25.22 -15.58
CA ASN A 203 28.89 26.20 -15.92
C ASN A 203 28.25 27.60 -15.84
N GLY A 204 28.12 28.13 -14.62
CA GLY A 204 27.39 29.38 -14.33
C GLY A 204 25.87 29.26 -14.21
N LYS A 205 25.25 28.38 -15.01
CA LYS A 205 23.83 27.98 -14.90
C LYS A 205 23.71 26.49 -14.54
N GLU A 206 22.76 26.14 -13.68
CA GLU A 206 22.45 24.74 -13.35
C GLU A 206 22.06 23.98 -14.62
N LYS A 207 22.77 22.88 -14.91
CA LYS A 207 22.54 21.99 -16.05
C LYS A 207 21.96 20.65 -15.61
N ALA A 208 22.32 20.18 -14.41
CA ALA A 208 21.80 18.95 -13.84
C ALA A 208 21.84 18.99 -12.31
N LEU A 209 20.96 18.21 -11.69
CA LEU A 209 20.85 18.05 -10.25
C LEU A 209 20.80 16.57 -9.89
N ILE A 210 21.75 16.11 -9.09
CA ILE A 210 21.73 14.78 -8.49
C ILE A 210 21.36 14.96 -7.02
N THR A 211 20.32 14.26 -6.56
CA THR A 211 19.87 14.31 -5.16
C THR A 211 19.97 12.95 -4.49
N ILE A 212 20.25 12.97 -3.20
CA ILE A 212 20.26 11.82 -2.30
C ILE A 212 19.36 12.19 -1.11
N PRO A 213 18.04 12.03 -1.24
CA PRO A 213 17.11 12.19 -0.12
C PRO A 213 17.23 11.00 0.84
N TYR A 214 17.37 11.26 2.14
CA TYR A 214 17.42 10.21 3.17
C TYR A 214 16.02 9.90 3.72
N PHE A 215 15.08 9.74 2.79
CA PHE A 215 13.72 9.26 3.04
C PHE A 215 13.37 8.27 1.93
N HIS A 216 12.53 7.28 2.25
CA HIS A 216 12.16 6.24 1.31
C HIS A 216 11.02 6.70 0.37
N PHE A 217 10.88 6.08 -0.80
CA PHE A 217 9.83 6.36 -1.78
C PHE A 217 8.67 5.39 -1.62
N GLY A 218 7.63 5.79 -0.92
CA GLY A 218 6.48 4.94 -0.65
C GLY A 218 5.32 5.67 0.01
N PRO A 219 4.27 4.94 0.43
CA PRO A 219 4.15 3.48 0.36
C PRO A 219 3.71 2.93 -1.00
N PHE A 220 2.90 3.66 -1.78
CA PHE A 220 2.40 3.25 -3.10
C PHE A 220 1.70 4.40 -3.83
N GLY A 221 1.51 4.22 -5.14
CA GLY A 221 0.70 5.11 -5.97
C GLY A 221 1.16 6.56 -5.90
N ASN A 222 0.28 7.46 -5.47
CA ASN A 222 0.53 8.89 -5.41
C ASN A 222 0.66 9.45 -3.98
N VAL A 223 0.74 8.57 -2.98
CA VAL A 223 0.74 8.92 -1.56
C VAL A 223 2.14 9.37 -1.15
N GLY A 224 2.23 10.53 -0.49
CA GLY A 224 3.48 10.96 0.12
C GLY A 224 4.66 11.03 -0.87
N SER A 225 5.81 10.48 -0.47
CA SER A 225 7.03 10.44 -1.28
C SER A 225 7.04 9.42 -2.42
N SER A 226 5.97 8.65 -2.65
CA SER A 226 5.94 7.56 -3.66
C SER A 226 6.37 8.01 -5.08
N ARG A 227 6.05 9.25 -5.48
CA ARG A 227 6.40 9.82 -6.80
C ARG A 227 7.47 10.92 -6.71
N PHE A 228 8.30 10.90 -5.66
CA PHE A 228 9.26 11.97 -5.39
C PHE A 228 10.18 12.31 -6.60
N PRO A 229 10.82 11.34 -7.29
CA PRO A 229 11.64 11.66 -8.47
C PRO A 229 10.87 12.39 -9.57
N SER A 230 9.61 12.02 -9.80
CA SER A 230 8.70 12.69 -10.75
C SER A 230 8.42 14.14 -10.37
N TYR A 231 8.21 14.40 -9.08
CA TYR A 231 7.96 15.75 -8.59
C TYR A 231 9.21 16.63 -8.69
N LEU A 232 10.39 16.06 -8.46
CA LEU A 232 11.66 16.76 -8.65
C LEU A 232 11.93 17.07 -10.13
N ALA A 233 11.66 16.12 -11.04
CA ALA A 233 11.82 16.30 -12.49
C ALA A 233 10.95 17.43 -13.07
N LYS A 234 9.81 17.73 -12.44
CA LYS A 234 8.97 18.90 -12.80
C LYS A 234 9.56 20.24 -12.37
N LYS A 235 10.55 20.24 -11.47
CA LYS A 235 11.24 21.45 -11.00
C LYS A 235 12.61 21.62 -11.64
N VAL A 236 13.30 20.52 -11.88
CA VAL A 236 14.63 20.49 -12.51
C VAL A 236 14.63 19.44 -13.60
N GLU A 237 14.71 19.91 -14.85
CA GLU A 237 14.57 19.10 -16.06
C GLU A 237 15.53 17.90 -16.08
N ASN A 238 16.81 18.15 -15.79
CA ASN A 238 17.85 17.14 -15.74
C ASN A 238 18.14 16.76 -14.29
N SER A 239 17.16 16.15 -13.62
CA SER A 239 17.33 15.65 -12.27
C SER A 239 17.50 14.13 -12.22
N MET A 240 18.36 13.69 -11.30
CA MET A 240 18.55 12.29 -10.93
C MET A 240 18.37 12.18 -9.42
N THR A 241 17.65 11.15 -8.98
CA THR A 241 17.48 10.84 -7.56
C THR A 241 18.13 9.50 -7.30
N ILE A 242 19.15 9.48 -6.44
CA ILE A 242 19.79 8.27 -5.94
C ILE A 242 19.07 7.87 -4.65
N HIS A 243 18.83 6.58 -4.47
CA HIS A 243 18.21 6.09 -3.24
C HIS A 243 19.12 6.41 -2.04
N GLY A 244 18.62 7.17 -1.07
CA GLY A 244 19.34 7.40 0.17
C GLY A 244 19.28 6.16 1.06
N THR A 245 20.17 6.06 2.02
CA THR A 245 20.08 5.04 3.07
C THR A 245 18.90 5.37 3.99
N ALA A 246 17.71 4.91 3.64
CA ALA A 246 16.49 5.07 4.41
C ALA A 246 15.56 3.89 4.14
N THR A 247 14.86 3.46 5.19
CA THR A 247 13.85 2.40 5.15
C THR A 247 12.44 3.02 5.16
N HIS A 248 11.40 2.19 4.99
CA HIS A 248 10.00 2.64 4.92
C HIS A 248 9.49 3.45 6.13
N ASP A 249 10.16 3.39 7.28
CA ASP A 249 9.89 4.22 8.46
C ASP A 249 10.19 5.71 8.24
N PHE A 250 10.93 6.04 7.17
CA PHE A 250 11.18 7.40 6.70
C PHE A 250 10.39 7.77 5.45
N ASN A 251 9.26 7.13 5.15
CA ASN A 251 8.37 7.63 4.08
C ASN A 251 7.83 9.03 4.45
N LEU A 252 7.86 9.98 3.51
CA LEU A 252 7.15 11.25 3.70
C LEU A 252 5.66 10.98 3.61
N THR A 253 4.90 11.44 4.59
CA THR A 253 3.49 11.11 4.79
C THR A 253 2.56 11.81 3.80
N SER A 254 2.94 13.01 3.35
CA SER A 254 2.08 13.88 2.56
C SER A 254 2.81 14.65 1.45
N LYS A 255 2.05 15.12 0.46
CA LYS A 255 2.51 16.01 -0.61
C LYS A 255 3.00 17.35 -0.07
N SER A 256 2.49 17.79 1.08
CA SER A 256 3.04 18.95 1.80
C SER A 256 4.45 18.69 2.30
N GLU A 257 4.73 17.52 2.88
CA GLU A 257 6.10 17.15 3.29
C GLU A 257 7.02 16.99 2.08
N VAL A 258 6.54 16.41 0.98
CA VAL A 258 7.28 16.35 -0.29
C VAL A 258 7.60 17.76 -0.80
N LYS A 259 6.66 18.70 -0.73
CA LYS A 259 6.91 20.09 -1.14
C LYS A 259 7.98 20.74 -0.27
N LYS A 260 7.99 20.49 1.03
CA LYS A 260 9.05 20.97 1.93
C LYS A 260 10.41 20.40 1.54
N ALA A 261 10.49 19.10 1.23
CA ALA A 261 11.72 18.46 0.77
C ALA A 261 12.23 19.07 -0.54
N ILE A 262 11.33 19.29 -1.52
CA ILE A 262 11.68 19.96 -2.79
C ILE A 262 12.17 21.38 -2.55
N ASN A 263 11.48 22.16 -1.70
CA ASN A 263 11.91 23.52 -1.38
C ASN A 263 13.30 23.52 -0.72
N ALA A 264 13.55 22.62 0.23
CA ALA A 264 14.86 22.47 0.86
C ALA A 264 15.97 22.14 -0.17
N ILE A 265 15.66 21.30 -1.17
CA ILE A 265 16.58 21.02 -2.28
C ILE A 265 16.86 22.27 -3.11
N MET A 266 15.84 23.06 -3.43
CA MET A 266 15.99 24.29 -4.22
C MET A 266 16.77 25.38 -3.46
N GLU A 267 16.54 25.50 -2.16
CA GLU A 267 17.21 26.47 -1.28
C GLU A 267 18.62 26.03 -0.85
N GLY A 268 18.95 24.75 -1.04
CA GLY A 268 20.24 24.16 -0.68
C GLY A 268 21.42 24.92 -1.28
N LYS A 269 22.45 25.13 -0.44
CA LYS A 269 23.73 25.72 -0.84
C LYS A 269 24.85 24.71 -0.61
N GLY A 270 25.88 24.77 -1.45
CA GLY A 270 27.01 23.85 -1.37
C GLY A 270 28.31 24.53 -1.76
N LYS A 271 29.41 23.78 -1.64
CA LYS A 271 30.73 24.19 -2.12
C LYS A 271 30.85 23.95 -3.60
N LYS A 272 31.58 24.82 -4.30
CA LYS A 272 31.87 24.68 -5.72
C LYS A 272 33.20 23.96 -5.90
N SER A 273 33.25 23.02 -6.84
CA SER A 273 34.48 22.38 -7.31
C SER A 273 34.35 22.08 -8.80
N SER A 274 35.40 22.32 -9.57
CA SER A 274 35.55 21.85 -10.96
C SER A 274 36.35 20.55 -11.05
N LEU A 275 36.99 20.16 -9.95
CA LEU A 275 37.81 18.98 -9.84
C LEU A 275 37.04 17.84 -9.16
N PHE A 276 37.25 16.62 -9.66
CA PHE A 276 36.71 15.40 -9.06
C PHE A 276 37.78 14.32 -8.96
N SER A 277 37.65 13.43 -7.98
CA SER A 277 38.39 12.16 -7.96
C SER A 277 37.42 11.00 -7.82
N TYR A 278 37.85 9.83 -8.28
CA TYR A 278 37.08 8.60 -8.19
C TYR A 278 37.93 7.46 -7.64
N SER A 279 37.38 6.72 -6.70
CA SER A 279 37.98 5.49 -6.20
C SER A 279 36.93 4.46 -5.88
N GLU A 280 37.32 3.19 -5.89
CA GLU A 280 36.45 2.09 -5.53
C GLU A 280 37.15 1.14 -4.59
N ALA A 281 36.37 0.48 -3.76
CA ALA A 281 36.82 -0.58 -2.88
C ALA A 281 35.77 -1.68 -2.80
N ARG A 282 36.24 -2.90 -2.53
CA ARG A 282 35.41 -4.08 -2.31
C ARG A 282 35.79 -4.76 -1.01
N TYR A 283 34.79 -5.34 -0.36
CA TYR A 283 34.96 -6.25 0.77
C TYR A 283 33.80 -7.24 0.79
N GLY A 284 34.11 -8.53 0.77
CA GLY A 284 33.07 -9.56 0.60
C GLY A 284 32.27 -9.33 -0.68
N LYS A 285 30.95 -9.24 -0.56
CA LYS A 285 30.02 -8.98 -1.65
C LYS A 285 29.73 -7.49 -1.86
N ALA A 286 30.19 -6.63 -0.96
CA ALA A 286 29.98 -5.20 -1.04
C ALA A 286 31.00 -4.49 -1.94
N LYS A 287 30.50 -3.52 -2.69
CA LYS A 287 31.26 -2.53 -3.46
C LYS A 287 30.90 -1.13 -2.95
N ALA A 288 31.92 -0.31 -2.73
CA ALA A 288 31.77 1.11 -2.45
C ALA A 288 32.50 1.92 -3.55
N SER A 289 31.82 2.90 -4.13
CA SER A 289 32.34 3.77 -5.19
C SER A 289 32.29 5.22 -4.71
N LEU A 290 33.45 5.85 -4.59
CA LEU A 290 33.61 7.21 -4.07
C LEU A 290 33.78 8.20 -5.22
N LEU A 291 32.96 9.25 -5.22
CA LEU A 291 33.13 10.45 -6.02
C LEU A 291 33.44 11.61 -5.07
N SER A 292 34.64 12.19 -5.15
CA SER A 292 35.04 13.31 -4.27
C SER A 292 35.12 14.61 -5.05
N PHE A 293 34.73 15.71 -4.41
CA PHE A 293 34.80 17.07 -4.93
C PHE A 293 35.41 17.98 -3.85
N GLY A 294 36.72 18.22 -3.90
CA GLY A 294 37.43 18.93 -2.84
C GLY A 294 37.35 18.17 -1.50
N ASP A 295 36.65 18.75 -0.51
CA ASP A 295 36.43 18.15 0.81
C ASP A 295 35.02 17.53 0.99
N SER A 296 34.25 17.42 -0.09
CA SER A 296 32.92 16.79 -0.12
C SER A 296 32.97 15.48 -0.89
N CYS A 297 32.10 14.52 -0.60
CA CYS A 297 32.05 13.28 -1.37
C CYS A 297 30.66 12.65 -1.43
N ILE A 298 30.43 11.84 -2.46
CA ILE A 298 29.31 10.91 -2.59
C ILE A 298 29.90 9.50 -2.66
N CYS A 299 29.51 8.63 -1.74
CA CYS A 299 29.86 7.22 -1.71
C CYS A 299 28.64 6.40 -2.11
N LEU A 300 28.73 5.67 -3.22
CA LEU A 300 27.68 4.80 -3.72
C LEU A 300 27.93 3.36 -3.32
N LEU A 301 26.92 2.71 -2.78
CA LEU A 301 26.98 1.35 -2.26
C LEU A 301 26.25 0.39 -3.20
N SER A 302 26.88 -0.73 -3.51
CA SER A 302 26.23 -1.79 -4.29
C SER A 302 26.67 -3.16 -3.80
N ARG A 303 25.77 -4.14 -3.89
CA ARG A 303 26.09 -5.56 -3.74
C ARG A 303 25.84 -6.37 -5.00
N ALA A 304 25.47 -5.73 -6.11
CA ALA A 304 25.17 -6.45 -7.35
C ALA A 304 26.31 -7.43 -7.73
N PRO A 305 25.97 -8.67 -8.13
CA PRO A 305 24.62 -9.18 -8.43
C PRO A 305 23.87 -9.76 -7.22
N GLU A 306 24.36 -9.56 -6.00
CA GLU A 306 23.73 -10.03 -4.78
C GLU A 306 22.63 -9.08 -4.34
N THR A 307 21.59 -9.66 -3.71
CA THR A 307 20.44 -8.95 -3.17
C THR A 307 20.83 -7.71 -2.37
N THR A 308 20.19 -6.59 -2.70
CA THR A 308 20.18 -5.36 -1.91
C THR A 308 18.76 -5.11 -1.41
N GLU A 309 18.66 -4.69 -0.16
CA GLU A 309 17.42 -4.14 0.42
C GLU A 309 17.76 -2.78 1.02
N ASP A 310 16.73 -2.04 1.43
CA ASP A 310 16.89 -0.73 2.05
C ASP A 310 17.92 -0.75 3.21
N ILE A 311 18.91 0.13 3.11
CA ILE A 311 19.89 0.38 4.17
C ILE A 311 19.25 1.32 5.19
N ALA A 312 19.17 0.89 6.44
CA ALA A 312 18.57 1.67 7.53
C ALA A 312 19.24 3.05 7.67
N PHE A 313 18.45 4.06 7.99
CA PHE A 313 18.93 5.45 8.14
C PHE A 313 20.13 5.56 9.10
N SER A 314 20.06 4.90 10.25
CA SER A 314 21.14 4.86 11.23
C SER A 314 22.42 4.22 10.69
N ALA A 315 22.31 3.14 9.91
CA ALA A 315 23.45 2.49 9.27
C ALA A 315 24.13 3.42 8.26
N GLY A 316 23.33 4.14 7.46
CA GLY A 316 23.82 5.18 6.57
C GLY A 316 24.60 6.29 7.27
N LEU A 317 24.09 6.78 8.41
CA LEU A 317 24.79 7.78 9.21
C LEU A 317 26.16 7.28 9.71
N VAL A 318 26.27 6.01 10.13
CA VAL A 318 27.56 5.44 10.54
C VAL A 318 28.54 5.37 9.37
N LEU A 319 28.07 5.02 8.17
CA LEU A 319 28.92 5.01 6.96
C LEU A 319 29.38 6.42 6.58
N MET A 320 28.49 7.41 6.65
CA MET A 320 28.86 8.82 6.45
C MET A 320 29.90 9.27 7.49
N GLU A 321 29.70 8.95 8.77
CA GLU A 321 30.64 9.29 9.84
C GLU A 321 32.01 8.66 9.60
N SER A 322 32.07 7.43 9.09
CA SER A 322 33.33 6.75 8.79
C SER A 322 34.18 7.44 7.71
N LEU A 323 33.55 8.26 6.86
CA LEU A 323 34.20 9.06 5.83
C LEU A 323 34.65 10.44 6.33
N LYS A 324 34.21 10.88 7.52
CA LYS A 324 34.51 12.22 8.03
C LYS A 324 35.97 12.47 8.40
N SER A 325 36.77 11.41 8.52
CA SER A 325 38.22 11.55 8.68
C SER A 325 38.90 12.14 7.42
N GLU A 326 38.30 11.98 6.24
CA GLU A 326 38.84 12.47 4.97
C GLU A 326 37.98 13.58 4.34
N PHE A 327 36.66 13.59 4.60
CA PHE A 327 35.71 14.50 3.94
C PHE A 327 34.84 15.25 4.96
N LYS A 328 34.63 16.56 4.77
CA LYS A 328 33.77 17.36 5.66
C LYS A 328 32.27 17.14 5.40
N LEU A 329 31.91 16.83 4.16
CA LEU A 329 30.52 16.67 3.73
C LEU A 329 30.33 15.34 2.96
N PRO A 330 30.42 14.19 3.65
CA PRO A 330 30.17 12.90 3.03
C PRO A 330 28.67 12.62 2.89
N LEU A 331 28.30 12.11 1.73
CA LEU A 331 26.98 11.55 1.44
C LEU A 331 27.13 10.08 1.08
N VAL A 332 26.16 9.25 1.45
CA VAL A 332 26.13 7.84 1.13
C VAL A 332 24.82 7.53 0.41
N GLY A 333 24.93 6.98 -0.81
CA GLY A 333 23.80 6.55 -1.62
C GLY A 333 23.77 5.03 -1.74
N ASP A 334 22.58 4.46 -1.75
CA ASP A 334 22.32 3.07 -2.12
C ASP A 334 22.05 3.01 -3.63
N CYS A 335 22.82 2.18 -4.35
CA CYS A 335 22.56 1.98 -5.78
C CYS A 335 21.25 1.21 -6.02
N HIS A 336 20.79 0.42 -5.04
CA HIS A 336 19.56 -0.35 -5.10
C HIS A 336 19.38 -1.12 -6.42
N ASN A 337 20.47 -1.70 -6.91
CA ASN A 337 20.63 -2.20 -8.28
C ASN A 337 20.62 -3.73 -8.39
N SER A 338 20.05 -4.41 -7.38
CA SER A 338 19.80 -5.85 -7.43
C SER A 338 18.64 -6.23 -6.53
N SER A 339 17.65 -6.89 -7.13
CA SER A 339 16.45 -7.36 -6.45
C SER A 339 16.74 -8.31 -5.30
N ALA A 340 15.94 -8.17 -4.26
CA ALA A 340 16.00 -9.08 -3.14
C ALA A 340 15.35 -10.43 -3.45
N LYS A 341 16.13 -11.51 -3.34
CA LYS A 341 15.61 -12.88 -3.28
C LYS A 341 15.03 -13.19 -1.89
N ARG A 342 15.40 -12.40 -0.88
CA ARG A 342 14.95 -12.53 0.52
C ARG A 342 14.95 -11.17 1.20
N ILE A 343 13.84 -10.85 1.86
CA ILE A 343 13.72 -9.66 2.72
C ILE A 343 14.77 -9.75 3.82
N THR A 344 15.76 -8.86 3.76
CA THR A 344 16.86 -8.75 4.71
C THR A 344 16.94 -7.30 5.16
N ARG A 345 17.02 -7.03 6.47
CA ARG A 345 17.16 -5.66 6.96
C ARG A 345 18.63 -5.29 7.09
N PHE A 346 19.06 -4.30 6.33
CA PHE A 346 20.45 -3.83 6.34
C PHE A 346 20.61 -2.80 7.46
N THR A 347 20.93 -3.30 8.65
CA THR A 347 21.14 -2.51 9.87
C THR A 347 22.57 -2.68 10.36
N THR A 348 23.00 -1.88 11.35
CA THR A 348 24.34 -1.99 11.95
C THR A 348 24.65 -3.35 12.58
N GLN A 349 23.63 -4.20 12.78
CA GLN A 349 23.76 -5.55 13.32
C GLN A 349 23.91 -6.62 12.22
N SER A 350 23.78 -6.26 10.95
CA SER A 350 23.81 -7.21 9.84
C SER A 350 25.23 -7.41 9.31
N ASN A 351 25.53 -8.62 8.81
CA ASN A 351 26.83 -8.91 8.19
C ASN A 351 27.07 -8.05 6.95
N GLU A 352 26.00 -7.78 6.20
CA GLU A 352 26.01 -6.97 4.99
C GLU A 352 26.42 -5.53 5.28
N PHE A 353 26.00 -4.98 6.42
CA PHE A 353 26.47 -3.67 6.87
C PHE A 353 27.98 -3.66 7.11
N TRP A 354 28.53 -4.69 7.76
CA TRP A 354 29.97 -4.78 8.00
C TRP A 354 30.77 -4.95 6.71
N GLU A 355 30.22 -5.64 5.70
CA GLU A 355 30.83 -5.67 4.38
C GLU A 355 30.88 -4.27 3.74
N TYR A 356 29.78 -3.51 3.81
CA TYR A 356 29.76 -2.12 3.35
C TYR A 356 30.75 -1.25 4.13
N TYR A 357 30.74 -1.32 5.47
CA TYR A 357 31.63 -0.57 6.34
C TYR A 357 33.10 -0.82 5.99
N ASN A 358 33.50 -2.09 5.84
CA ASN A 358 34.86 -2.46 5.50
C ASN A 358 35.25 -2.07 4.07
N ALA A 359 34.30 -2.07 3.12
CA ALA A 359 34.54 -1.53 1.78
C ALA A 359 34.76 0.00 1.85
N VAL A 360 33.92 0.72 2.60
CA VAL A 360 34.02 2.18 2.77
C VAL A 360 35.33 2.58 3.44
N LYS A 361 35.78 1.86 4.48
CA LYS A 361 37.06 2.12 5.18
C LYS A 361 38.30 1.93 4.31
N LYS A 362 38.19 1.21 3.19
CA LYS A 362 39.28 1.03 2.22
C LYS A 362 39.32 2.12 1.16
N LEU A 363 38.30 2.97 1.08
CA LEU A 363 38.30 4.10 0.16
C LEU A 363 39.38 5.10 0.57
N LYS A 364 39.99 5.71 -0.44
CA LYS A 364 40.95 6.80 -0.28
C LYS A 364 40.68 7.82 -1.37
N LYS A 365 40.90 9.11 -1.06
CA LYS A 365 40.97 10.15 -2.09
C LYS A 365 42.09 9.84 -3.08
N ARG A 366 41.82 10.00 -4.38
CA ARG A 366 42.81 9.83 -5.46
C ARG A 366 43.12 11.18 -6.10
N GLU A 367 44.03 11.16 -7.07
CA GLU A 367 44.35 12.32 -7.89
C GLU A 367 43.10 12.91 -8.53
N GLU A 368 42.98 14.23 -8.42
CA GLU A 368 41.85 14.98 -8.94
C GLU A 368 42.02 15.27 -10.44
N LYS A 369 40.90 15.22 -11.16
CA LYS A 369 40.80 15.48 -12.59
C LYS A 369 39.67 16.48 -12.85
N GLU A 370 39.70 17.11 -14.02
CA GLU A 370 38.59 17.96 -14.45
C GLU A 370 37.31 17.14 -14.65
N LEU A 371 36.19 17.63 -14.12
CA LEU A 371 34.90 16.97 -14.25
C LEU A 371 34.30 17.23 -15.64
N ILE A 372 34.19 16.18 -16.44
CA ILE A 372 33.37 16.18 -17.65
C ILE A 372 32.03 15.52 -17.32
N PHE A 373 30.92 16.24 -17.50
CA PHE A 373 29.59 15.76 -17.20
C PHE A 373 28.65 15.92 -18.40
N GLY A 374 27.94 14.85 -18.73
CA GLY A 374 26.89 14.83 -19.75
C GLY A 374 25.60 14.24 -19.19
N PHE A 375 24.47 14.65 -19.75
CA PHE A 375 23.15 14.12 -19.39
C PHE A 375 22.38 13.82 -20.67
N ALA A 376 21.67 12.69 -20.69
CA ALA A 376 20.79 12.31 -21.79
C ALA A 376 19.45 11.86 -21.21
N LYS A 377 18.37 12.23 -21.90
CA LYS A 377 17.00 11.88 -21.52
C LYS A 377 16.29 11.27 -22.73
N LYS A 378 15.56 10.19 -22.51
CA LYS A 378 14.60 9.64 -23.46
C LYS A 378 13.30 9.36 -22.73
N GLU A 379 12.19 9.90 -23.23
CA GLU A 379 10.88 9.53 -22.74
C GLU A 379 10.48 8.19 -23.37
N LEU A 380 10.05 7.26 -22.52
CA LEU A 380 9.53 5.97 -22.97
C LEU A 380 8.02 6.11 -23.10
N ASP A 381 7.50 5.93 -24.31
CA ASP A 381 6.06 5.90 -24.56
C ASP A 381 5.53 4.53 -24.11
N ASN A 382 5.20 4.40 -22.82
CA ASN A 382 4.76 3.14 -22.25
C ASN A 382 3.70 3.35 -21.18
N ASN A 383 2.49 2.88 -21.48
CA ASN A 383 1.33 2.93 -20.57
C ASN A 383 1.46 1.98 -19.36
N THR A 384 2.51 1.16 -19.28
CA THR A 384 2.76 0.24 -18.16
C THR A 384 3.69 0.80 -17.08
N ILE A 385 4.37 1.92 -17.36
CA ILE A 385 5.29 2.56 -16.41
C ILE A 385 4.54 3.74 -15.76
N ASP A 386 4.28 3.67 -14.45
CA ASP A 386 3.69 4.81 -13.74
C ASP A 386 4.66 6.01 -13.70
N LYS A 387 4.13 7.20 -13.44
CA LYS A 387 4.89 8.46 -13.30
C LYS A 387 5.99 8.41 -12.23
N GLY A 388 5.99 7.39 -11.37
CA GLY A 388 7.05 7.10 -10.40
C GLY A 388 8.36 6.58 -11.02
N GLY A 389 8.35 6.18 -12.30
CA GLY A 389 9.52 5.68 -13.02
C GLY A 389 9.60 4.16 -13.09
N VAL A 390 10.72 3.65 -13.62
CA VAL A 390 11.03 2.22 -13.70
C VAL A 390 11.93 1.84 -12.54
N SER A 391 11.51 0.88 -11.71
CA SER A 391 12.44 0.18 -10.83
C SER A 391 13.21 -0.84 -11.66
N VAL A 392 14.49 -0.58 -11.90
CA VAL A 392 15.38 -1.54 -12.56
C VAL A 392 16.06 -2.34 -11.46
N ALA A 393 15.37 -3.37 -10.98
CA ALA A 393 15.86 -4.24 -9.90
C ALA A 393 16.29 -5.61 -10.44
#